data_AF-A0A537ACH4-F1
#
_entry.id   AF-A0A537ACH4-F1
#
_cell.length_a   1.000
_cell.length_b   1.000
_cell.length_c   1.000
_cell.angle_alpha   90.00
_cell.angle_beta   90.00
_cell.angle_gamma   90.00
#
_symmetry.space_group_name_H-M   'P 1'
#
loop_
_entity.id
_entity.type
_entity.pdbx_description
1 polymer ?
#
loop_
_entity_poly.entity_id
_entity_poly.type
_entity_poly.pdbx_seq_one_letter_code
_entity_poly.pdbx_strand_id
1 'polypeptide(L)'
;MHAWLLLLGTMLALLDAQPGAAQIMPSDIDPQSGFRLPLPKRADLDEAGKKTYDDASRPGASLVGLQGPAGIRLYSTETAPHLQALNRHLRFEAGIAPRIREIAILVTAREMDSQFEWVAHEPEALKEGVPQSVIEVIKHRRSTQGLDQADAV
;
A
#
# COMPACT_ATOMS: atom_id res chain seq x y z
N MET A 1 27.43 -45.17 34.14
CA MET A 1 28.38 -44.89 33.04
C MET A 1 27.57 -44.44 31.83
N HIS A 2 27.72 -43.16 31.46
CA HIS A 2 27.42 -42.49 30.16
C HIS A 2 25.94 -42.49 29.69
N ALA A 3 25.14 -41.43 29.67
CA ALA A 3 25.29 -39.99 29.39
C ALA A 3 25.28 -39.61 27.88
N TRP A 4 24.28 -38.77 27.51
CA TRP A 4 24.14 -37.89 26.31
C TRP A 4 23.91 -38.60 24.95
N LEU A 5 23.09 -38.14 24.00
CA LEU A 5 22.89 -36.78 23.47
C LEU A 5 21.46 -36.52 22.94
N LEU A 6 21.03 -35.28 23.12
CA LEU A 6 19.99 -34.57 22.37
C LEU A 6 20.44 -34.34 20.92
N LEU A 7 19.53 -34.49 19.96
CA LEU A 7 19.62 -33.80 18.67
C LEU A 7 18.31 -33.03 18.43
N LEU A 8 18.39 -31.73 18.70
CA LEU A 8 17.54 -30.72 18.09
C LEU A 8 17.74 -30.77 16.58
N GLY A 9 16.76 -31.32 15.86
CA GLY A 9 16.61 -31.09 14.43
C GLY A 9 15.86 -29.78 14.23
N THR A 10 16.60 -28.72 13.90
CA THR A 10 16.08 -27.47 13.35
C THR A 10 15.23 -27.77 12.12
N MET A 11 13.91 -27.75 12.27
CA MET A 11 12.98 -27.77 11.15
C MET A 11 12.99 -26.38 10.52
N LEU A 12 13.96 -26.18 9.61
CA LEU A 12 13.98 -25.05 8.69
C LEU A 12 12.70 -25.15 7.86
N ALA A 13 11.67 -24.42 8.24
CA ALA A 13 10.49 -24.24 7.41
C ALA A 13 10.93 -23.48 6.16
N LEU A 14 11.33 -24.23 5.14
CA LEU A 14 11.27 -23.78 3.76
C LEU A 14 9.82 -23.37 3.53
N LEU A 15 9.53 -22.07 3.58
CA LEU A 15 8.39 -21.53 2.86
C LEU A 15 8.71 -21.77 1.38
N ASP A 16 8.35 -22.96 0.91
CA ASP A 16 8.08 -23.17 -0.50
C ASP A 16 6.96 -22.19 -0.85
N ALA A 17 7.35 -21.08 -1.48
CA ALA A 17 6.41 -20.20 -2.14
C ALA A 17 5.62 -21.08 -3.12
N GLN A 18 4.37 -21.39 -2.77
CA GLN A 18 3.47 -22.12 -3.64
C GLN A 18 3.37 -21.34 -4.96
N PRO A 19 3.84 -21.90 -6.10
CA PRO A 19 3.67 -21.27 -7.39
C PRO A 19 2.24 -21.60 -7.84
N GLY A 20 1.26 -20.84 -7.36
CA GLY A 20 -0.11 -21.33 -7.40
C GLY A 20 -1.20 -20.35 -7.00
N ALA A 21 -1.17 -19.14 -7.53
CA ALA A 21 -2.39 -18.46 -7.96
C ALA A 21 -1.96 -17.41 -8.98
N ALA A 22 -1.95 -17.77 -10.27
CA ALA A 22 -2.09 -16.74 -11.28
C ALA A 22 -3.43 -16.06 -10.96
N GLN A 23 -3.38 -14.90 -10.31
CA GLN A 23 -4.56 -14.10 -10.05
C GLN A 23 -5.20 -13.92 -11.42
N ILE A 24 -6.39 -14.50 -11.63
CA ILE A 24 -7.14 -14.32 -12.88
C ILE A 24 -7.57 -12.86 -12.86
N MET A 25 -6.67 -11.99 -13.29
CA MET A 25 -6.97 -10.59 -13.47
C MET A 25 -7.98 -10.51 -14.61
N PRO A 26 -8.97 -9.61 -14.52
CA PRO A 26 -9.85 -9.33 -15.63
C PRO A 26 -9.03 -9.09 -16.90
N SER A 27 -9.54 -9.54 -18.05
CA SER A 27 -8.79 -9.49 -19.31
C SER A 27 -8.44 -8.08 -19.77
N ASP A 28 -9.09 -7.05 -19.21
CA ASP A 28 -8.81 -5.64 -19.46
C ASP A 28 -7.73 -5.05 -18.55
N ILE A 29 -7.12 -5.84 -17.67
CA ILE A 29 -6.03 -5.41 -16.78
C ILE A 29 -4.68 -5.87 -17.32
N ASP A 30 -3.74 -4.93 -17.43
CA ASP A 30 -2.36 -5.26 -17.80
C ASP A 30 -1.67 -6.04 -16.67
N PRO A 31 -1.06 -7.20 -16.95
CA PRO A 31 -0.49 -8.08 -15.94
C PRO A 31 0.72 -7.49 -15.22
N GLN A 32 1.41 -6.52 -15.84
CA GLN A 32 2.59 -5.91 -15.25
C GLN A 32 2.22 -4.72 -14.36
N SER A 33 1.28 -3.89 -14.83
CA SER A 33 0.87 -2.67 -14.13
C SER A 33 -0.19 -2.92 -13.05
N GLY A 34 -1.04 -3.94 -13.20
CA GLY A 34 -2.19 -4.17 -12.32
C GLY A 34 -3.37 -3.21 -12.57
N PHE A 35 -3.31 -2.38 -13.61
CA PHE A 35 -4.39 -1.50 -14.06
C PHE A 35 -4.59 -1.59 -15.58
N ARG A 36 -5.60 -0.90 -16.13
CA ARG A 36 -6.00 -1.03 -17.55
C ARG A 36 -4.97 -0.56 -18.57
N LEU A 37 -4.05 0.29 -18.15
CA LEU A 37 -3.00 0.83 -19.00
C LEU A 37 -1.74 -0.04 -18.87
N PRO A 38 -1.02 -0.31 -19.97
CA PRO A 38 0.29 -0.97 -19.91
C PRO A 38 1.25 -0.25 -18.95
N LEU A 39 2.23 -0.95 -18.38
CA LEU A 39 3.26 -0.23 -17.62
C LEU A 39 4.25 0.44 -18.59
N PRO A 40 4.46 1.78 -18.55
CA PRO A 40 5.48 2.41 -19.39
C PRO A 40 6.87 1.86 -19.07
N LYS A 41 7.63 1.54 -20.13
CA LYS A 41 9.00 1.03 -19.97
C LYS A 41 9.92 2.18 -19.63
N ARG A 42 10.77 1.98 -18.61
CA ARG A 42 11.77 2.96 -18.19
C ARG A 42 12.62 3.52 -19.34
N ALA A 43 12.98 2.69 -20.31
CA ALA A 43 13.82 3.07 -21.45
C ALA A 43 13.15 4.11 -22.38
N ASP A 44 11.82 4.15 -22.41
CA ASP A 44 11.03 4.98 -23.30
C ASP A 44 10.61 6.31 -22.65
N LEU A 45 10.97 6.54 -21.38
CA LEU A 45 10.64 7.74 -20.62
C LEU A 45 11.69 8.84 -20.80
N ASP A 46 11.25 10.09 -20.62
CA ASP A 46 12.16 11.22 -20.42
C ASP A 46 12.89 11.13 -19.05
N GLU A 47 13.79 12.08 -18.76
CA GLU A 47 14.56 12.04 -17.52
C GLU A 47 13.69 12.17 -16.25
N ALA A 48 12.60 12.95 -16.32
CA ALA A 48 11.67 13.10 -15.20
C ALA A 48 10.89 11.79 -14.93
N GLY A 49 10.46 11.12 -16.00
CA GLY A 49 9.80 9.82 -15.96
C GLY A 49 10.74 8.72 -15.48
N LYS A 50 11.99 8.66 -15.96
CA LYS A 50 13.00 7.71 -15.45
C LYS A 50 13.22 7.89 -13.96
N LYS A 51 13.35 9.13 -13.49
CA LYS A 51 13.48 9.43 -12.07
C LYS A 51 12.26 8.97 -11.27
N THR A 52 11.06 9.23 -11.77
CA THR A 52 9.80 8.79 -11.13
C THR A 52 9.71 7.26 -11.07
N TYR A 53 10.07 6.58 -12.17
CA TYR A 53 10.13 5.13 -12.26
C TYR A 53 11.09 4.55 -11.22
N ASP A 54 12.31 5.08 -11.16
CA ASP A 54 13.34 4.62 -10.23
C ASP A 54 12.93 4.85 -8.79
N ASP A 55 12.40 6.04 -8.48
CA ASP A 55 11.89 6.37 -7.16
C ASP A 55 10.78 5.42 -6.71
N ALA A 56 9.83 5.11 -7.59
CA ALA A 56 8.72 4.21 -7.30
C ALA A 56 9.13 2.73 -7.19
N SER A 57 10.23 2.35 -7.84
CA SER A 57 10.77 0.98 -7.83
C SER A 57 11.66 0.70 -6.63
N ARG A 58 12.06 1.73 -5.86
CA ARG A 58 12.86 1.54 -4.65
C ARG A 58 12.06 0.76 -3.60
N PRO A 59 12.61 -0.30 -3.00
CA PRO A 59 11.95 -1.03 -1.92
C PRO A 59 11.51 -0.10 -0.79
N GLY A 60 10.25 -0.22 -0.37
CA GLY A 60 9.67 0.61 0.70
C GLY A 60 9.33 2.05 0.30
N ALA A 61 9.54 2.46 -0.95
CA ALA A 61 9.17 3.81 -1.39
C ALA A 61 7.65 4.03 -1.46
N SER A 62 6.88 2.95 -1.63
CA SER A 62 5.42 2.94 -1.51
C SER A 62 4.92 1.54 -1.19
N LEU A 63 3.63 1.41 -0.86
CA LEU A 63 2.99 0.14 -0.49
C LEU A 63 2.96 -0.88 -1.62
N VAL A 64 2.87 -0.42 -2.88
CA VAL A 64 2.69 -1.30 -4.06
C VAL A 64 3.59 -0.94 -5.26
N GLY A 65 4.54 -0.01 -5.09
CA GLY A 65 5.47 0.40 -6.13
C GLY A 65 4.78 0.92 -7.41
N LEU A 66 5.22 0.39 -8.55
CA LEU A 66 4.70 0.73 -9.87
C LEU A 66 3.28 0.19 -10.14
N GLN A 67 2.76 -0.69 -9.29
CA GLN A 67 1.38 -1.18 -9.42
C GLN A 67 0.35 -0.25 -8.76
N GLY A 68 0.80 0.88 -8.20
CA GLY A 68 -0.04 1.91 -7.62
C GLY A 68 -0.06 3.22 -8.39
N PRO A 69 -0.47 4.32 -7.73
CA PRO A 69 -0.55 5.64 -8.35
C PRO A 69 0.76 6.13 -8.98
N ALA A 70 1.92 5.65 -8.52
CA ALA A 70 3.21 6.01 -9.09
C ALA A 70 3.40 5.48 -10.53
N GLY A 71 2.91 4.27 -10.84
CA GLY A 71 2.94 3.73 -12.20
C GLY A 71 2.02 4.49 -13.16
N ILE A 72 0.83 4.90 -12.69
CA ILE A 72 -0.11 5.71 -13.47
C ILE A 72 0.51 7.07 -13.82
N ARG A 73 1.24 7.70 -12.89
CA ARG A 73 1.90 8.99 -13.11
C ARG A 73 2.96 8.97 -14.20
N LEU A 74 3.48 7.80 -14.60
CA LEU A 74 4.43 7.70 -15.72
C LEU A 74 3.82 8.13 -17.05
N TYR A 75 2.49 8.18 -17.17
CA TYR A 75 1.79 8.73 -18.33
C TYR A 75 1.73 10.27 -18.36
N SER A 76 2.15 10.94 -17.29
CA SER A 76 2.26 12.40 -17.22
C SER A 76 3.54 12.78 -16.48
N THR A 77 4.68 12.59 -17.15
CA THR A 77 6.02 12.79 -16.58
C THR A 77 6.25 14.22 -16.08
N GLU A 78 5.61 15.22 -16.69
CA GLU A 78 5.65 16.62 -16.26
C GLU A 78 4.99 16.82 -14.89
N THR A 79 3.86 16.19 -14.62
CA THR A 79 3.10 16.41 -13.37
C THR A 79 3.55 15.51 -12.22
N ALA A 80 4.20 14.39 -12.53
CA ALA A 80 4.59 13.37 -11.56
C ALA A 80 5.42 13.92 -10.37
N PRO A 81 6.45 14.77 -10.57
CA PRO A 81 7.25 15.33 -9.48
C PRO A 81 6.44 16.23 -8.55
N HIS A 82 5.51 17.03 -9.10
CA HIS A 82 4.65 17.92 -8.32
C HIS A 82 3.68 17.12 -7.44
N LEU A 83 3.04 16.09 -8.00
CA LEU A 83 2.17 15.19 -7.25
C LEU A 83 2.93 14.41 -6.18
N GLN A 84 4.17 13.99 -6.46
CA GLN A 84 5.01 13.31 -5.48
C GLN A 84 5.38 14.23 -4.31
N ALA A 85 5.77 15.47 -4.60
CA ALA A 85 6.10 16.46 -3.58
C ALA A 85 4.90 16.76 -2.68
N LEU A 86 3.73 16.99 -3.26
CA LEU A 86 2.49 17.22 -2.52
C LEU A 86 2.13 16.02 -1.62
N ASN A 87 2.18 14.81 -2.17
CA ASN A 87 1.89 13.59 -1.40
C ASN A 87 2.86 13.41 -0.23
N ARG A 88 4.17 13.64 -0.44
CA ARG A 88 5.16 13.55 0.63
C ARG A 88 4.86 14.56 1.74
N HIS A 89 4.57 15.80 1.36
CA HIS A 89 4.27 16.86 2.31
C HIS A 89 3.06 16.49 3.19
N LEU A 90 1.93 16.16 2.55
CA LEU A 90 0.70 15.80 3.27
C LEU A 90 0.87 14.57 4.16
N ARG A 91 1.68 13.59 3.74
CA ARG A 91 1.87 12.36 4.51
C ARG A 91 2.85 12.55 5.68
N PHE A 92 3.94 13.28 5.50
CA PHE A 92 5.06 13.22 6.45
C PHE A 92 5.50 14.56 7.03
N GLU A 93 5.10 15.69 6.43
CA GLU A 93 5.61 17.01 6.78
C GLU A 93 4.51 17.96 7.31
N ALA A 94 3.23 17.64 7.06
CA ALA A 94 2.07 18.46 7.45
C ALA A 94 1.72 18.42 8.95
N GLY A 95 2.47 17.69 9.77
CA GLY A 95 2.23 17.58 11.21
C GLY A 95 1.02 16.73 11.61
N ILE A 96 0.44 15.98 10.67
CA ILE A 96 -0.66 15.04 10.94
C ILE A 96 -0.07 13.74 11.52
N ALA A 97 -0.53 13.35 12.70
CA ALA A 97 -0.10 12.10 13.32
C ALA A 97 -0.41 10.90 12.41
N PRO A 98 0.53 9.94 12.22
CA PRO A 98 0.34 8.81 11.30
C PRO A 98 -0.99 8.06 11.48
N ARG A 99 -1.35 7.75 12.73
CA ARG A 99 -2.63 7.13 13.07
C ARG A 99 -3.85 7.89 12.55
N ILE A 100 -3.88 9.22 12.72
CA ILE A 100 -4.99 10.07 12.28
C ILE A 100 -5.01 10.18 10.76
N ARG A 101 -3.83 10.24 10.13
CA ARG A 101 -3.71 10.22 8.67
C ARG A 101 -4.31 8.94 8.07
N GLU A 102 -4.03 7.77 8.64
CA GLU A 102 -4.60 6.52 8.14
C GLU A 102 -6.13 6.45 8.32
N ILE A 103 -6.68 6.98 9.42
CA ILE A 103 -8.14 7.12 9.58
C ILE A 103 -8.73 7.97 8.45
N ALA A 104 -8.15 9.15 8.18
CA ALA A 104 -8.62 10.03 7.10
C ALA A 104 -8.54 9.36 5.71
N ILE A 105 -7.48 8.57 5.47
CA ILE A 105 -7.33 7.79 4.23
C ILE A 105 -8.43 6.72 4.14
N LEU A 106 -8.67 5.94 5.19
CA LEU A 106 -9.70 4.90 5.19
C LEU A 106 -11.11 5.45 5.02
N VAL A 107 -11.44 6.57 5.69
CA VAL A 107 -12.72 7.26 5.49
C VAL A 107 -12.86 7.68 4.03
N THR A 108 -11.84 8.30 3.45
CA THR A 108 -11.85 8.72 2.04
C THR A 108 -11.99 7.51 1.10
N ALA A 109 -11.24 6.44 1.35
CA ALA A 109 -11.30 5.21 0.57
C ALA A 109 -12.71 4.59 0.61
N ARG A 110 -13.35 4.59 1.78
CA ARG A 110 -14.72 4.09 1.93
C ARG A 110 -15.77 4.99 1.28
N GLU A 111 -15.62 6.31 1.38
CA GLU A 111 -16.57 7.25 0.75
C GLU A 111 -16.49 7.22 -0.78
N MET A 112 -15.30 6.95 -1.32
CA MET A 112 -15.08 6.82 -2.76
C MET A 112 -15.24 5.38 -3.29
N ASP A 113 -15.59 4.42 -2.43
CA ASP A 113 -15.61 2.98 -2.74
C ASP A 113 -14.31 2.47 -3.39
N SER A 114 -13.17 3.04 -2.99
CA SER A 114 -11.85 2.71 -3.52
C SER A 114 -11.29 1.44 -2.86
N GLN A 115 -11.49 0.30 -3.52
CA GLN A 115 -10.96 -0.99 -3.07
C GLN A 115 -9.44 -1.01 -2.99
N PHE A 116 -8.77 -0.36 -3.96
CA PHE A 116 -7.31 -0.29 -4.00
C PHE A 116 -6.76 0.43 -2.77
N GLU A 117 -7.27 1.63 -2.47
CA GLU A 117 -6.81 2.39 -1.31
C GLU A 117 -7.16 1.66 -0.01
N TRP A 118 -8.36 1.06 0.08
CA TRP A 118 -8.75 0.29 1.26
C TRP A 118 -7.79 -0.87 1.54
N VAL A 119 -7.53 -1.72 0.55
CA VAL A 119 -6.66 -2.90 0.70
C VAL A 119 -5.23 -2.50 1.02
N ALA A 120 -4.73 -1.41 0.42
CA ALA A 120 -3.39 -0.91 0.70
C ALA A 120 -3.27 -0.35 2.13
N HIS A 121 -4.27 0.38 2.60
CA HIS A 121 -4.17 1.17 3.83
C HIS A 121 -4.77 0.52 5.08
N GLU A 122 -5.66 -0.46 4.99
CA GLU A 122 -6.17 -1.18 6.18
C GLU A 122 -5.03 -1.83 7.00
N PRO A 123 -4.03 -2.51 6.39
CA PRO A 123 -2.88 -3.02 7.13
C PRO A 123 -1.99 -1.92 7.73
N GLU A 124 -1.82 -0.79 7.04
CA GLU A 124 -1.02 0.33 7.55
C GLU A 124 -1.71 1.04 8.71
N ALA A 125 -3.02 1.23 8.65
CA ALA A 125 -3.82 1.75 9.75
C ALA A 125 -3.64 0.92 11.02
N LEU A 126 -3.67 -0.40 10.90
CA LEU A 126 -3.42 -1.32 12.03
C LEU A 126 -1.99 -1.16 12.57
N LYS A 127 -0.98 -1.06 11.70
CA LYS A 127 0.42 -0.85 12.11
C LYS A 127 0.62 0.46 12.86
N GLU A 128 -0.07 1.52 12.44
CA GLU A 128 -0.03 2.84 13.05
C GLU A 128 -0.93 2.96 14.30
N GLY A 129 -1.57 1.86 14.73
CA GLY A 129 -2.32 1.80 15.98
C GLY A 129 -3.76 2.27 15.90
N VAL A 130 -4.38 2.25 14.72
CA VAL A 130 -5.83 2.42 14.58
C VAL A 130 -6.52 1.16 15.12
N PRO A 131 -7.42 1.25 16.12
CA PRO A 131 -8.13 0.08 16.63
C PRO A 131 -8.99 -0.58 15.54
N GLN A 132 -9.04 -1.91 15.52
CA GLN A 132 -9.90 -2.64 14.58
C GLN A 132 -11.37 -2.18 14.69
N SER A 133 -11.85 -1.84 15.89
CA SER A 133 -13.21 -1.33 16.09
C SER A 133 -13.48 -0.04 15.31
N VAL A 134 -12.50 0.87 15.20
CA VAL A 134 -12.61 2.10 14.40
C VAL A 134 -12.65 1.76 12.91
N ILE A 135 -11.77 0.86 12.45
CA ILE A 135 -11.75 0.40 11.05
C ILE A 135 -13.08 -0.23 10.67
N GLU A 136 -13.66 -1.08 11.53
CA GLU A 136 -14.97 -1.71 11.30
C GLU A 136 -16.12 -0.69 11.25
N VAL A 137 -16.05 0.39 12.05
CA VAL A 137 -17.01 1.49 11.98
C VAL A 137 -16.96 2.16 10.61
N ILE A 138 -15.75 2.49 10.13
CA ILE A 138 -15.55 3.10 8.80
C ILE A 138 -16.03 2.12 7.71
N LYS A 139 -15.52 0.89 7.71
CA LYS A 139 -15.76 -0.15 6.69
C LYS A 139 -17.24 -0.40 6.42
N HIS A 140 -18.03 -0.37 7.49
CA HIS A 140 -19.45 -0.68 7.48
C HIS A 140 -20.36 0.55 7.63
N ARG A 141 -19.79 1.78 7.58
CA ARG A 141 -20.53 3.04 7.77
C ARG A 141 -21.42 3.03 9.02
N ARG A 142 -20.88 2.55 10.15
CA ARG A 142 -21.61 2.48 11.44
C ARG A 142 -21.55 3.82 12.16
N SER A 143 -22.34 3.95 13.23
CA SER A 143 -22.28 5.11 14.12
C SER A 143 -20.89 5.26 14.76
N THR A 144 -20.42 6.51 14.86
CA THR A 144 -19.19 6.87 15.59
C THR A 144 -19.41 7.04 17.10
N GLN A 145 -20.63 6.80 17.58
CA GLN A 145 -20.96 6.89 19.00
C GLN A 145 -20.08 5.93 19.83
N GLY A 146 -19.42 6.48 20.85
CA GLY A 146 -18.54 5.73 21.73
C GLY A 146 -17.09 5.58 21.24
N LEU A 147 -16.76 6.14 20.07
CA LEU A 147 -15.37 6.33 19.67
C LEU A 147 -14.76 7.56 20.36
N ASP A 148 -13.44 7.56 20.49
CA ASP A 148 -12.71 8.76 20.87
C ASP A 148 -12.99 9.89 19.88
N GLN A 149 -13.04 11.13 20.36
CA GLN A 149 -13.38 12.29 19.53
C GLN A 149 -12.45 12.45 18.32
N ALA A 150 -11.17 12.07 18.46
CA ALA A 150 -10.20 12.13 17.38
C ALA A 150 -10.44 11.08 16.26
N ASP A 151 -11.22 10.04 16.55
CA ASP A 151 -11.52 8.94 15.63
C ASP A 151 -12.94 9.01 15.05
N ALA A 152 -13.79 9.84 15.65
CA ALA A 152 -15.19 10.01 15.30
C ALA A 152 -15.39 10.99 14.11
N VAL A 153 -14.71 10.73 12.99
CA VAL A 153 -14.81 11.49 11.74
C VAL A 153 -15.87 10.96 10.78
#